data_AF-A0A354T6I0-F1
#
_entry.id   AF-A0A354T6I0-F1
#
_cell.length_a   1.000
_cell.length_b   1.000
_cell.length_c   1.000
_cell.angle_alpha   90.00
_cell.angle_beta   90.00
_cell.angle_gamma   90.00
#
_symmetry.space_group_name_H-M   'P 1'
#
loop_
_entity.id
_entity.type
_entity.pdbx_description
1 polymer ?
#
loop_
_entity_poly.entity_id
_entity_poly.type
_entity_poly.pdbx_seq_one_letter_code
_entity_poly.pdbx_strand_id
1 'polypeptide(L)'
;MQAMTLTLPAESLIGVRIPPRDLEQELRRRLAAALFSDGILSGASACRMSGMGKAEFQHLLGERGITQPLNVPDLEQDLSNLAAWNAR
;
A
#
# COMPACT_ATOMS: atom_id res chain seq x y z
N MET A 1 18.05 -9.30 -5.75
CA MET A 1 17.94 -7.87 -5.35
C MET A 1 18.41 -7.73 -3.92
N GLN A 2 19.10 -6.64 -3.59
CA GLN A 2 19.60 -6.35 -2.23
C GLN A 2 18.72 -5.30 -1.55
N ALA A 3 18.77 -5.25 -0.22
CA ALA A 3 18.06 -4.24 0.55
C ALA A 3 18.66 -2.84 0.31
N MET A 4 17.80 -1.83 0.27
CA MET A 4 18.18 -0.42 0.15
C MET A 4 17.82 0.30 1.44
N THR A 5 18.70 1.19 1.90
CA THR A 5 18.45 2.06 3.06
C THR A 5 18.14 3.47 2.59
N LEU A 6 16.99 4.01 3.02
CA LEU A 6 16.64 5.41 2.86
C LEU A 6 16.88 6.12 4.19
N THR A 7 17.69 7.18 4.18
CA THR A 7 17.97 7.98 5.37
C THR A 7 17.26 9.33 5.26
N LEU A 8 16.57 9.72 6.33
CA LEU A 8 15.94 11.02 6.45
C LEU A 8 16.84 11.96 7.27
N PRO A 9 16.96 13.24 6.90
CA PRO A 9 17.64 14.23 7.74
C PRO A 9 16.95 14.36 9.10
N ALA A 10 17.73 14.47 10.18
CA ALA A 10 17.21 14.49 11.55
C ALA A 10 16.26 15.68 11.80
N GLU A 11 16.56 16.83 11.20
CA GLU A 11 15.76 18.04 11.22
C GLU A 11 14.37 17.84 10.61
N SER A 12 14.20 16.90 9.69
CA SER A 12 12.89 16.57 9.09
C SER A 12 11.97 15.84 10.06
N LEU A 13 12.51 15.33 11.18
CA LEU A 13 11.75 14.64 12.21
C LEU A 13 11.31 15.58 13.35
N ILE A 14 11.73 16.85 13.32
CA ILE A 14 11.31 17.86 14.30
C ILE A 14 9.81 18.12 14.15
N GLY A 15 9.06 18.05 15.25
CA GLY A 15 7.62 18.32 15.26
C GLY A 15 6.73 17.17 14.78
N VAL A 16 7.31 16.00 14.51
CA VAL A 16 6.56 14.78 14.21
C VAL A 16 5.62 14.44 15.38
N ARG A 17 4.33 14.28 15.08
CA ARG A 17 3.28 13.96 16.06
C ARG A 17 3.00 12.46 16.20
N ILE A 18 3.96 11.63 15.82
CA ILE A 18 3.88 10.17 15.91
C ILE A 18 4.88 9.72 16.98
N PRO A 19 4.49 8.85 17.92
CA PRO A 19 5.42 8.31 18.91
C PRO A 19 6.64 7.66 18.22
N PRO A 20 7.88 7.84 18.76
CA PRO A 20 9.09 7.32 18.11
C PRO A 20 9.05 5.81 17.82
N ARG A 21 8.41 5.03 18.70
CA ARG A 21 8.24 3.58 18.54
C ARG A 21 7.38 3.18 17.33
N ASP A 22 6.49 4.07 16.90
CA ASP A 22 5.51 3.83 15.82
C ASP A 22 5.92 4.54 14.51
N LEU A 23 6.91 5.45 14.57
CA LEU A 23 7.29 6.33 13.48
C LEU A 23 7.77 5.59 12.23
N GLU A 24 8.72 4.68 12.38
CA GLU A 24 9.27 3.93 11.24
C GLU A 24 8.15 3.15 10.52
N GLN A 25 7.32 2.47 11.28
CA GLN A 25 6.23 1.65 10.74
C GLN A 25 5.19 2.52 10.02
N GLU A 26 4.84 3.67 10.57
CA GLU A 26 3.90 4.59 9.94
C GLU A 26 4.48 5.21 8.66
N LEU A 27 5.78 5.55 8.64
CA LEU A 27 6.47 6.01 7.43
C LEU A 27 6.49 4.92 6.36
N ARG A 28 6.79 3.67 6.72
CA ARG A 28 6.77 2.53 5.78
C ARG A 28 5.40 2.33 5.16
N ARG A 29 4.33 2.41 5.96
CA ARG A 29 2.93 2.31 5.46
C ARG A 29 2.59 3.44 4.50
N ARG A 30 2.93 4.68 4.83
CA ARG A 30 2.69 5.85 3.97
C ARG A 30 3.48 5.77 2.67
N LEU A 31 4.76 5.43 2.75
CA LEU A 31 5.63 5.29 1.59
C LEU A 31 5.16 4.14 0.68
N ALA A 32 4.73 3.02 1.25
CA ALA A 32 4.18 1.90 0.48
C ALA A 32 2.91 2.26 -0.27
N ALA A 33 2.00 2.98 0.38
CA ALA A 33 0.78 3.45 -0.25
C ALA A 33 1.07 4.44 -1.39
N ALA A 34 1.99 5.39 -1.18
CA ALA A 34 2.40 6.36 -2.19
C ALA A 34 3.04 5.67 -3.41
N LEU A 35 4.05 4.82 -3.19
CA LEU A 35 4.73 4.12 -4.29
C LEU A 35 3.82 3.12 -5.03
N PHE A 36 2.80 2.56 -4.35
CA PHE A 36 1.76 1.78 -5.02
C PHE A 36 0.87 2.67 -5.89
N SER A 37 0.42 3.81 -5.37
CA SER A 37 -0.40 4.78 -6.10
C SER A 37 0.29 5.28 -7.36
N ASP A 38 1.61 5.48 -7.30
CA ASP A 38 2.43 5.92 -8.43
C ASP A 38 2.75 4.80 -9.44
N GLY A 39 2.29 3.56 -9.18
CA GLY A 39 2.59 2.39 -10.02
C GLY A 39 4.03 1.88 -9.92
N ILE A 40 4.84 2.42 -9.01
CA ILE A 40 6.24 2.02 -8.79
C ILE A 40 6.32 0.66 -8.10
N LEU A 41 5.43 0.40 -7.14
CA LEU A 41 5.32 -0.89 -6.45
C LEU A 41 4.06 -1.64 -6.87
N SER A 42 4.23 -2.94 -7.13
CA SER A 42 3.08 -3.86 -7.16
C SER A 42 2.44 -3.96 -5.78
N GLY A 43 1.14 -4.26 -5.73
CA GLY A 43 0.41 -4.39 -4.46
C GLY A 43 1.03 -5.41 -3.49
N ALA A 44 1.55 -6.52 -4.02
CA ALA A 44 2.27 -7.52 -3.21
C ALA A 44 3.57 -6.96 -2.59
N SER A 45 4.31 -6.13 -3.33
CA SER A 45 5.52 -5.49 -2.83
C SER A 45 5.21 -4.40 -1.81
N ALA A 46 4.14 -3.64 -2.05
CA ALA A 46 3.65 -2.62 -1.13
C ALA A 46 3.20 -3.24 0.21
N CYS A 47 2.46 -4.37 0.19
CA CYS A 47 2.12 -5.13 1.40
C CYS A 47 3.36 -5.57 2.18
N ARG A 48 4.36 -6.13 1.49
CA ARG A 48 5.62 -6.55 2.15
C ARG A 48 6.36 -5.36 2.77
N MET A 49 6.45 -4.24 2.05
CA MET A 49 7.16 -3.05 2.54
C MET A 49 6.42 -2.40 3.71
N SER A 50 5.09 -2.33 3.66
CA SER A 50 4.26 -1.82 4.76
C SER A 50 4.19 -2.75 5.95
N GLY A 51 4.58 -4.03 5.81
CA GLY A 51 4.42 -5.04 6.86
C GLY A 51 2.96 -5.42 7.12
N MET A 52 2.07 -5.14 6.17
CA MET A 52 0.62 -5.35 6.30
C MET A 52 0.17 -6.57 5.50
N GLY A 53 -0.87 -7.23 5.99
CA GLY A 53 -1.59 -8.23 5.20
C GLY A 53 -2.37 -7.59 4.05
N LYS A 54 -2.77 -8.38 3.05
CA LYS A 54 -3.52 -7.88 1.87
C LYS A 54 -4.78 -7.11 2.27
N ALA A 55 -5.58 -7.64 3.19
CA ALA A 55 -6.83 -7.01 3.61
C ALA A 55 -6.59 -5.67 4.35
N GLU A 56 -5.63 -5.64 5.26
CA GLU A 56 -5.25 -4.45 6.02
C GLU A 56 -4.70 -3.36 5.08
N PHE A 57 -3.88 -3.74 4.10
CA PHE A 57 -3.36 -2.81 3.10
C PHE A 57 -4.47 -2.26 2.20
N GLN A 58 -5.40 -3.10 1.74
CA GLN A 58 -6.57 -2.66 0.96
C GLN A 58 -7.45 -1.69 1.76
N HIS A 59 -7.65 -1.94 3.06
CA HIS A 59 -8.35 -1.01 3.94
C HIS A 59 -7.64 0.35 4.00
N LEU A 60 -6.31 0.36 4.18
CA LEU A 60 -5.50 1.58 4.19
C LEU A 60 -5.61 2.37 2.87
N LEU A 61 -5.63 1.69 1.73
CA LEU A 61 -5.84 2.33 0.42
C LEU A 61 -7.22 2.99 0.36
N GLY A 62 -8.26 2.28 0.81
CA GLY A 62 -9.63 2.80 0.90
C GLY A 62 -9.75 4.03 1.79
N GLU A 63 -9.18 4.00 3.00
CA GLU A 63 -9.16 5.14 3.93
C GLU A 63 -8.49 6.38 3.32
N ARG A 64 -7.53 6.18 2.41
CA ARG A 64 -6.79 7.26 1.74
C ARG A 64 -7.33 7.62 0.36
N GLY A 65 -8.41 6.98 -0.10
CA GLY A 65 -8.96 7.20 -1.43
C GLY A 65 -8.03 6.79 -2.57
N ILE A 66 -7.05 5.92 -2.31
CA ILE A 66 -6.11 5.45 -3.33
C ILE A 66 -6.81 4.34 -4.11
N THR A 67 -7.13 4.65 -5.36
CA THR A 67 -7.78 3.69 -6.25
C THR A 67 -6.77 2.66 -6.73
N GLN A 68 -7.17 1.39 -6.75
CA GLN A 68 -6.37 0.38 -7.41
C GLN A 68 -6.40 0.66 -8.93
N PRO A 69 -5.24 0.79 -9.61
CA PRO A 69 -5.22 0.87 -11.05
C PRO A 69 -5.71 -0.47 -11.60
N LEU A 70 -6.98 -0.49 -12.02
CA LEU A 70 -7.65 -1.63 -12.63
C LEU A 70 -7.91 -1.24 -14.08
N ASN A 71 -7.33 -1.99 -15.02
CA ASN A 71 -7.64 -1.79 -16.43
C ASN A 71 -8.99 -2.47 -16.77
N VAL A 72 -9.54 -2.13 -17.94
CA VAL A 72 -10.84 -2.68 -18.39
C VAL A 72 -10.82 -4.21 -18.45
N PRO A 73 -9.80 -4.88 -19.02
CA PRO A 73 -9.71 -6.34 -19.00
C PRO A 73 -9.73 -6.94 -17.59
N ASP A 74 -9.00 -6.37 -16.65
CA ASP A 74 -8.94 -6.84 -15.26
C ASP A 74 -10.31 -6.68 -14.58
N LEU A 75 -11.01 -5.57 -14.84
CA LEU A 75 -12.37 -5.34 -14.34
C LEU A 75 -13.37 -6.37 -14.90
N GLU A 76 -13.32 -6.62 -16.21
CA GLU A 76 -14.20 -7.62 -16.85
C GLU A 76 -13.96 -9.02 -16.28
N GLN A 77 -12.69 -9.37 -16.04
CA GLN A 77 -12.32 -10.64 -15.43
C GLN A 77 -12.84 -10.74 -13.98
N ASP A 78 -12.71 -9.68 -13.20
CA ASP A 78 -13.21 -9.63 -11.81
C ASP A 78 -14.74 -9.75 -11.77
N LEU A 79 -15.46 -9.08 -12.67
CA LEU A 79 -16.92 -9.22 -12.80
C LEU A 79 -17.33 -10.65 -13.16
N SER A 80 -16.59 -11.29 -14.08
CA SER A 80 -16.81 -12.70 -14.45
C SER A 80 -16.61 -13.64 -13.26
N ASN A 81 -15.53 -13.44 -12.50
CA ASN A 81 -15.24 -14.21 -11.29
C ASN A 81 -16.35 -14.06 -10.24
N LEU A 82 -16.84 -12.83 -10.03
CA LEU A 82 -17.94 -12.54 -9.10
C LEU A 82 -19.24 -13.22 -9.51
N ALA A 83 -19.60 -13.17 -10.80
CA ALA A 83 -20.80 -13.83 -11.31
C ALA A 83 -20.73 -15.35 -11.10
N ALA A 84 -19.58 -15.96 -11.37
CA ALA A 84 -19.35 -17.39 -11.16
C ALA A 84 -19.41 -17.80 -9.68
N TRP A 85 -19.00 -16.91 -8.76
CA TRP A 85 -19.09 -17.16 -7.32
C TRP A 85 -20.55 -17.11 -6.83
N ASN A 86 -21.34 -16.12 -7.26
CA ASN A 86 -22.74 -15.96 -6.87
C ASN A 86 -23.66 -17.07 -7.42
N ALA A 87 -23.25 -17.77 -8.47
CA ALA A 87 -24.00 -18.87 -9.07
C ALA A 87 -23.78 -20.23 -8.37
N ARG A 88 -22.95 -20.27 -7.32
CA ARG A 88 -22.68 -21.45 -6.49
C ARG A 88 -23.54 -21.45 -5.24
#